data_AF-A0A6P0K3R4-F1
#
_entry.id   AF-A0A6P0K3R4-F1
#
_cell.length_a   1.000
_cell.length_b   1.000
_cell.length_c   1.000
_cell.angle_alpha   90.00
_cell.angle_beta   90.00
_cell.angle_gamma   90.00
#
_symmetry.space_group_name_H-M   'P 1'
#
loop_
_entity.id
_entity.type
_entity.pdbx_description
1 polymer ?
#
loop_
_entity_poly.entity_id
_entity_poly.type
_entity_poly.pdbx_seq_one_letter_code
_entity_poly.pdbx_strand_id
1 'polypeptide(L)'
;MKSLVRWGATLGLVGSTLVSSWLSSNLRALALTETEVMTMLQPVPVFTVTDSNGSPLVASVPKPGQEETQQAVAGVFISPQDAQAFVERLKKDKPDLGNQVLVQAVSLSDIYQLDQKNEQQSANDSEGLDFAFVPRQQQVQLAQQLLVRNGQTQQQFQGVPLFYAKGGPEKGYLTVKQEDGTQVIPFFFEQGQLQAMVENFKRQNPNIADSVTMEVVPLENVIDTLETSDNKQLNNIVLVPSQESISFIQSLQNSSRQGTPQAPATNRPQN
;
A
#
# COMPACT_ATOMS: atom_id res chain seq x y z
N MET A 1 -58.54 11.72 49.84
CA MET A 1 -59.14 13.06 49.99
C MET A 1 -58.69 13.88 48.77
N LYS A 2 -59.60 14.10 47.81
CA LYS A 2 -60.12 15.43 47.37
C LYS A 2 -59.00 16.38 46.89
N SER A 3 -58.79 16.49 45.57
CA SER A 3 -59.32 17.55 44.67
C SER A 3 -58.32 18.72 44.58
N LEU A 4 -57.95 19.28 43.42
CA LEU A 4 -58.81 20.05 42.53
C LEU A 4 -58.24 20.16 41.10
N VAL A 5 -59.13 19.99 40.13
CA VAL A 5 -59.01 20.35 38.70
C VAL A 5 -59.54 21.79 38.51
N ARG A 6 -59.16 22.40 37.36
CA ARG A 6 -59.85 23.46 36.53
C ARG A 6 -58.96 24.70 36.36
N TRP A 7 -58.84 25.38 35.22
CA TRP A 7 -59.52 25.40 33.91
C TRP A 7 -58.64 26.18 32.90
N GLY A 8 -58.76 25.90 31.60
CA GLY A 8 -58.20 26.77 30.57
C GLY A 8 -58.13 26.14 29.18
N ALA A 9 -59.29 25.87 28.56
CA ALA A 9 -59.37 25.55 27.14
C ALA A 9 -59.49 26.85 26.33
N THR A 10 -58.57 27.08 25.37
CA THR A 10 -58.86 27.86 24.16
C THR A 10 -58.33 27.10 22.95
N LEU A 11 -59.23 26.93 21.98
CA LEU A 11 -59.03 26.28 20.68
C LEU A 11 -58.46 27.29 19.68
N GLY A 12 -57.58 26.81 18.79
CA GLY A 12 -57.51 27.27 17.41
C GLY A 12 -56.22 28.00 17.02
N LEU A 13 -55.31 27.30 16.35
CA LEU A 13 -55.07 27.52 14.91
C LEU A 13 -54.16 26.41 14.37
N VAL A 14 -54.64 25.78 13.31
CA VAL A 14 -53.91 24.82 12.48
C VAL A 14 -52.72 25.55 11.86
N GLY A 15 -51.51 25.09 12.20
CA GLY A 15 -50.26 25.53 11.59
C GLY A 15 -49.37 24.31 11.43
N SER A 16 -49.62 23.53 10.39
CA SER A 16 -48.80 22.41 9.95
C SER A 16 -47.39 22.91 9.65
N THR A 17 -46.48 22.82 10.62
CA THR A 17 -45.05 22.81 10.35
C THR A 17 -44.60 21.37 10.42
N LEU A 18 -44.18 20.90 9.26
CA LEU A 18 -43.75 19.54 8.99
C LEU A 18 -42.72 19.11 10.03
N VAL A 19 -42.96 17.94 10.62
CA VAL A 19 -41.92 17.14 11.26
C VAL A 19 -40.90 16.80 10.18
N SER A 20 -39.91 17.69 9.96
CA SER A 20 -38.75 17.46 9.11
C SER A 20 -37.62 16.79 9.89
N SER A 21 -37.98 15.84 10.75
CA SER A 21 -37.04 15.05 11.53
C SER A 21 -36.59 13.80 10.78
N TRP A 22 -36.39 13.82 9.46
CA TRP A 22 -35.83 12.68 8.73
C TRP A 22 -34.75 13.15 7.74
N LEU A 23 -33.57 12.50 7.85
CA LEU A 23 -32.42 12.52 6.92
C LEU A 23 -31.33 13.59 7.15
N SER A 24 -30.96 13.87 8.39
CA SER A 24 -29.53 13.97 8.68
C SER A 24 -28.98 12.54 8.73
N SER A 25 -28.80 11.95 7.55
CA SER A 25 -27.95 10.77 7.41
C SER A 25 -26.60 11.15 8.00
N ASN A 26 -26.28 10.58 9.15
CA ASN A 26 -24.91 10.39 9.58
C ASN A 26 -24.24 9.50 8.52
N LEU A 27 -23.91 10.07 7.36
CA LEU A 27 -22.83 9.57 6.54
C LEU A 27 -21.57 9.89 7.35
N ARG A 28 -21.35 9.14 8.44
CA ARG A 28 -19.99 8.90 8.90
C ARG A 28 -19.32 8.34 7.65
N ALA A 29 -18.41 9.11 7.08
CA ALA A 29 -17.56 8.57 6.05
C ALA A 29 -16.95 7.31 6.70
N LEU A 30 -17.22 6.16 6.11
CA LEU A 30 -16.62 4.93 6.55
C LEU A 30 -15.19 4.95 6.00
N ALA A 31 -14.26 4.33 6.71
CA ALA A 31 -12.95 4.06 6.14
C ALA A 31 -13.09 3.27 4.83
N LEU A 32 -12.00 3.20 4.06
CA LEU A 32 -12.04 2.45 2.79
C LEU A 32 -12.44 1.01 3.05
N THR A 33 -13.25 0.46 2.14
CA THR A 33 -13.57 -0.96 2.15
C THR A 33 -12.32 -1.78 1.84
N GLU A 34 -12.25 -3.02 2.32
CA GLU A 34 -11.14 -3.94 2.03
C GLU A 34 -10.85 -4.03 0.52
N THR A 35 -11.89 -4.08 -0.31
CA THR A 35 -11.78 -4.09 -1.77
C THR A 35 -11.13 -2.82 -2.34
N GLU A 36 -11.44 -1.64 -1.77
CA GLU A 36 -10.82 -0.38 -2.18
C GLU A 36 -9.34 -0.33 -1.81
N VAL A 37 -8.98 -0.78 -0.60
CA VAL A 37 -7.57 -0.90 -0.17
C VAL A 37 -6.83 -1.86 -1.11
N MET A 38 -7.37 -3.06 -1.36
CA MET A 38 -6.81 -4.02 -2.30
C MET A 38 -6.56 -3.41 -3.69
N THR A 39 -7.53 -2.64 -4.21
CA THR A 39 -7.40 -1.99 -5.52
C THR A 39 -6.23 -1.01 -5.58
N MET A 40 -5.97 -0.27 -4.50
CA MET A 40 -4.83 0.65 -4.42
C MET A 40 -3.48 -0.07 -4.33
N LEU A 41 -3.45 -1.23 -3.68
CA LEU A 41 -2.23 -2.02 -3.48
C LEU A 41 -1.90 -2.93 -4.69
N GLN A 42 -2.90 -3.28 -5.50
CA GLN A 42 -2.76 -4.21 -6.64
C GLN A 42 -1.66 -3.84 -7.65
N PRO A 43 -1.45 -2.55 -8.02
CA PRO A 43 -0.43 -2.19 -9.01
C PRO A 43 1.01 -2.34 -8.51
N VAL A 44 1.22 -2.59 -7.21
CA VAL A 44 2.54 -2.66 -6.60
C VAL A 44 3.05 -4.10 -6.58
N PRO A 45 4.01 -4.47 -7.45
CA PRO A 45 4.70 -5.74 -7.33
C PRO A 45 5.62 -5.78 -6.11
N VAL A 46 5.55 -6.88 -5.37
CA VAL A 46 6.47 -7.26 -4.30
C VAL A 46 6.97 -8.67 -4.54
N PHE A 47 8.07 -9.04 -3.87
CA PHE A 47 8.81 -10.26 -4.18
C PHE A 47 8.92 -11.11 -2.93
N THR A 48 8.37 -12.31 -3.00
CA THR A 48 8.45 -13.32 -1.93
C THR A 48 9.42 -14.41 -2.33
N VAL A 49 9.93 -15.14 -1.34
CA VAL A 49 10.74 -16.33 -1.56
C VAL A 49 9.88 -17.54 -1.22
N THR A 50 9.59 -18.37 -2.20
CA THR A 50 8.67 -19.50 -2.08
C THR A 50 9.30 -20.79 -2.53
N ASP A 51 8.77 -21.92 -2.06
CA ASP A 51 9.07 -23.23 -2.63
C ASP A 51 8.42 -23.41 -4.02
N SER A 52 8.63 -24.56 -4.65
CA SER A 52 8.02 -24.88 -5.96
C SER A 52 6.50 -24.92 -5.98
N ASN A 53 5.84 -25.01 -4.82
CA ASN A 53 4.39 -25.02 -4.67
C ASN A 53 3.83 -23.62 -4.38
N GLY A 54 4.69 -22.60 -4.22
CA GLY A 54 4.30 -21.25 -3.86
C GLY A 54 4.19 -21.01 -2.34
N SER A 55 4.63 -21.95 -1.51
CA SER A 55 4.61 -21.78 -0.05
C SER A 55 5.73 -20.83 0.39
N PRO A 56 5.45 -19.78 1.20
CA PRO A 56 6.47 -18.85 1.66
C PRO A 56 7.56 -19.51 2.50
N LEU A 57 8.80 -19.08 2.30
CA LEU A 57 9.89 -19.37 3.23
C LEU A 57 9.70 -18.53 4.50
N VAL A 58 9.50 -19.20 5.63
CA VAL A 58 9.25 -18.57 6.93
C VAL A 58 10.43 -18.73 7.89
N ALA A 59 10.64 -17.72 8.74
CA ALA A 59 11.53 -17.79 9.88
C ALA A 59 10.71 -17.75 11.18
N SER A 60 11.10 -18.56 12.17
CA SER A 60 10.54 -18.44 13.52
C SER A 60 11.30 -17.38 14.31
N VAL A 61 10.61 -16.34 14.75
CA VAL A 61 11.17 -15.27 15.60
C VAL A 61 10.41 -15.19 16.92
N PRO A 62 11.05 -14.79 18.04
CA PRO A 62 10.34 -14.54 19.28
C PRO A 62 9.30 -13.42 19.11
N LYS A 63 8.10 -13.59 19.66
CA LYS A 63 7.07 -12.53 19.65
C LYS A 63 7.54 -11.35 20.51
N PRO A 64 7.36 -10.09 20.04
CA PRO A 64 7.66 -8.93 20.85
C PRO A 64 6.93 -8.97 22.21
N GLY A 65 7.67 -8.92 23.31
CA GLY A 65 7.12 -8.98 24.67
C GLY A 65 6.71 -10.37 25.15
N GLN A 66 6.94 -11.43 24.37
CA GLN A 66 6.67 -12.82 24.75
C GLN A 66 7.79 -13.74 24.25
N GLU A 67 8.92 -13.79 24.97
CA GLU A 67 10.13 -14.51 24.56
C GLU A 67 9.94 -16.03 24.39
N GLU A 68 8.95 -16.62 25.07
CA GLU A 68 8.65 -18.06 24.99
C GLU A 68 7.75 -18.42 23.80
N THR A 69 7.11 -17.43 23.16
CA THR A 69 6.19 -17.65 22.03
C THR A 69 6.91 -17.31 20.74
N GLN A 70 6.98 -18.27 19.81
CA GLN A 70 7.52 -18.03 18.47
C GLN A 70 6.42 -17.57 17.50
N GLN A 71 6.80 -16.79 16.50
CA GLN A 71 5.98 -16.31 15.41
C GLN A 71 6.64 -16.66 14.08
N ALA A 72 5.87 -17.22 13.16
CA ALA A 72 6.35 -17.46 11.81
C ALA A 72 6.29 -16.15 11.02
N VAL A 73 7.40 -15.75 10.41
CA VAL A 73 7.50 -14.50 9.64
C VAL A 73 8.02 -14.81 8.24
N ALA A 74 7.28 -14.40 7.22
CA ALA A 74 7.74 -14.42 5.83
C ALA A 74 8.28 -13.05 5.42
N GLY A 75 9.41 -13.03 4.72
CA GLY A 75 9.99 -11.80 4.16
C GLY A 75 9.33 -11.41 2.84
N VAL A 76 8.90 -10.15 2.73
CA VAL A 76 8.32 -9.55 1.51
C VAL A 76 9.23 -8.43 1.01
N PHE A 77 9.99 -8.68 -0.04
CA PHE A 77 10.97 -7.75 -0.56
C PHE A 77 10.34 -6.73 -1.51
N ILE A 78 10.71 -5.47 -1.36
CA ILE A 78 10.29 -4.41 -2.29
C ILE A 78 11.12 -4.44 -3.58
N SER A 79 12.36 -4.94 -3.52
CA SER A 79 13.27 -5.07 -4.66
C SER A 79 13.40 -6.53 -5.11
N PRO A 80 13.28 -6.80 -6.43
CA PRO A 80 13.56 -8.12 -6.97
C PRO A 80 15.04 -8.48 -6.86
N GLN A 81 15.97 -7.53 -7.00
CA GLN A 81 17.41 -7.78 -6.80
C GLN A 81 17.71 -8.21 -5.37
N ASP A 82 17.12 -7.55 -4.37
CA ASP A 82 17.35 -7.92 -2.97
C ASP A 82 16.81 -9.32 -2.66
N ALA A 83 15.64 -9.68 -3.20
CA ALA A 83 15.08 -11.03 -3.09
C ALA A 83 15.97 -12.09 -3.77
N GLN A 84 16.49 -11.80 -4.96
CA GLN A 84 17.41 -12.70 -5.67
C GLN A 84 18.72 -12.87 -4.91
N ALA A 85 19.29 -11.76 -4.41
CA ALA A 85 20.51 -11.81 -3.61
C ALA A 85 20.32 -12.62 -2.31
N PHE A 86 19.14 -12.56 -1.70
CA PHE A 86 18.79 -13.41 -0.58
C PHE A 86 18.80 -14.90 -0.95
N VAL A 87 18.15 -15.28 -2.07
CA VAL A 87 18.13 -16.67 -2.54
C VAL A 87 19.54 -17.17 -2.89
N GLU A 88 20.37 -16.35 -3.55
CA GLU A 88 21.74 -16.72 -3.88
C GLU A 88 22.62 -16.89 -2.62
N ARG A 89 22.42 -16.05 -1.61
CA ARG A 89 23.06 -16.24 -0.30
C ARG A 89 22.59 -17.54 0.34
N LEU A 90 21.30 -17.85 0.26
CA LEU A 90 20.75 -19.08 0.81
C LEU A 90 21.31 -20.33 0.12
N LYS A 91 21.48 -20.31 -1.21
CA LYS A 91 22.14 -21.41 -1.95
C LYS A 91 23.58 -21.63 -1.50
N LYS A 92 24.29 -20.57 -1.12
CA LYS A 92 25.66 -20.65 -0.61
C LYS A 92 25.70 -21.16 0.83
N ASP A 93 24.86 -20.62 1.70
CA ASP A 93 24.95 -20.84 3.15
C ASP A 93 24.15 -22.07 3.61
N LYS A 94 23.05 -22.40 2.92
CA LYS A 94 22.18 -23.57 3.15
C LYS A 94 21.72 -24.18 1.82
N PRO A 95 22.61 -24.89 1.09
CA PRO A 95 22.32 -25.39 -0.25
C PRO A 95 21.06 -26.24 -0.35
N ASP A 96 20.79 -27.08 0.65
CA ASP A 96 19.60 -27.94 0.69
C ASP A 96 18.30 -27.12 0.60
N LEU A 97 18.26 -25.96 1.26
CA LEU A 97 17.11 -25.07 1.25
C LEU A 97 17.14 -24.11 0.05
N GLY A 98 18.30 -23.51 -0.23
CA GLY A 98 18.44 -22.50 -1.30
C GLY A 98 18.16 -23.04 -2.70
N ASN A 99 18.35 -24.33 -2.94
CA ASN A 99 18.03 -24.97 -4.21
C ASN A 99 16.54 -25.34 -4.37
N GLN A 100 15.74 -25.24 -3.30
CA GLN A 100 14.32 -25.56 -3.30
C GLN A 100 13.41 -24.33 -3.36
N VAL A 101 14.00 -23.13 -3.26
CA VAL A 101 13.25 -21.88 -3.25
C VAL A 101 13.57 -21.01 -4.46
N LEU A 102 12.60 -20.20 -4.84
CA LEU A 102 12.70 -19.21 -5.92
C LEU A 102 12.06 -17.89 -5.50
N VAL A 103 12.41 -16.83 -6.23
CA VAL A 103 11.76 -15.53 -6.08
C VAL A 103 10.47 -15.54 -6.91
N GLN A 104 9.35 -15.23 -6.26
CA GLN A 104 8.05 -15.08 -6.89
C GLN A 104 7.58 -13.64 -6.78
N ALA A 105 7.13 -13.07 -7.90
CA ALA A 105 6.47 -11.77 -7.90
C ALA A 105 4.98 -11.95 -7.62
N VAL A 106 4.46 -11.18 -6.67
CA VAL A 106 3.04 -11.10 -6.32
C VAL A 106 2.64 -9.63 -6.18
N SER A 107 1.34 -9.34 -6.12
CA SER A 107 0.91 -7.97 -5.82
C SER A 107 0.93 -7.72 -4.31
N LEU A 108 1.14 -6.47 -3.90
CA LEU A 108 1.00 -6.06 -2.51
C LEU A 108 -0.43 -6.30 -2.00
N SER A 109 -1.43 -6.23 -2.88
CA SER A 109 -2.81 -6.62 -2.56
C SER A 109 -2.95 -8.09 -2.18
N ASP A 110 -2.19 -9.00 -2.78
CA ASP A 110 -2.25 -10.43 -2.44
C ASP A 110 -1.66 -10.68 -1.05
N ILE A 111 -0.57 -9.97 -0.71
CA ILE A 111 0.02 -10.01 0.64
C ILE A 111 -0.96 -9.47 1.67
N TYR A 112 -1.55 -8.30 1.41
CA TYR A 112 -2.55 -7.69 2.28
C TYR A 112 -3.73 -8.63 2.53
N GLN A 113 -4.28 -9.26 1.48
CA GLN A 113 -5.38 -10.20 1.64
C GLN A 113 -4.98 -11.45 2.45
N LEU A 114 -3.76 -11.94 2.27
CA LEU A 114 -3.27 -13.10 3.01
C LEU A 114 -3.09 -12.76 4.50
N ASP A 115 -2.57 -11.58 4.79
CA ASP A 115 -2.41 -11.05 6.14
C ASP A 115 -3.77 -10.95 6.86
N GLN A 116 -4.76 -10.32 6.21
CA GLN A 116 -6.12 -10.21 6.74
C GLN A 116 -6.78 -11.58 7.03
N LYS A 117 -6.56 -12.57 6.16
CA LYS A 117 -7.05 -13.94 6.39
C LYS A 117 -6.34 -14.61 7.56
N ASN A 118 -5.04 -14.40 7.69
CA ASN A 118 -4.25 -14.95 8.79
C ASN A 118 -4.70 -14.36 10.12
N GLU A 119 -4.91 -13.05 10.22
CA GLU A 119 -5.40 -12.41 11.44
C GLU A 119 -6.78 -12.96 11.86
N GLN A 120 -7.70 -13.12 10.91
CA GLN A 120 -9.03 -13.68 11.17
C GLN A 120 -8.97 -15.13 11.65
N GLN A 121 -8.03 -15.93 11.13
CA GLN A 121 -7.88 -17.34 11.47
C GLN A 121 -7.09 -17.52 12.78
N SER A 122 -6.13 -16.65 13.08
CA SER A 122 -5.26 -16.67 14.26
C SER A 122 -5.82 -15.90 15.46
N ALA A 123 -6.98 -15.25 15.33
CA ALA A 123 -7.67 -14.62 16.47
C ALA A 123 -7.95 -15.58 17.65
N ASN A 124 -7.84 -16.91 17.43
CA ASN A 124 -8.00 -17.94 18.46
C ASN A 124 -6.72 -18.76 18.76
N ASP A 125 -5.64 -18.65 17.98
CA ASP A 125 -4.44 -19.48 18.13
C ASP A 125 -3.14 -18.69 17.89
N SER A 126 -2.09 -18.98 18.67
CA SER A 126 -0.80 -18.28 18.64
C SER A 126 0.08 -18.55 17.41
N GLU A 127 -0.44 -19.20 16.37
CA GLU A 127 0.31 -19.74 15.22
C GLU A 127 0.16 -18.93 13.92
N GLY A 128 -0.10 -17.62 14.01
CA GLY A 128 -0.23 -16.75 12.83
C GLY A 128 1.08 -16.56 12.06
N LEU A 129 0.98 -16.57 10.73
CA LEU A 129 2.03 -16.14 9.81
C LEU A 129 1.95 -14.63 9.62
N ASP A 130 3.06 -13.95 9.86
CA ASP A 130 3.23 -12.50 9.71
C ASP A 130 4.14 -12.19 8.52
N PHE A 131 4.03 -10.97 7.99
CA PHE A 131 4.77 -10.51 6.82
C PHE A 131 5.68 -9.33 7.18
N ALA A 132 6.98 -9.56 7.08
CA ALA A 132 7.97 -8.50 7.26
C ALA A 132 8.36 -7.90 5.91
N PHE A 133 7.97 -6.63 5.68
CA PHE A 133 8.43 -5.90 4.51
C PHE A 133 9.91 -5.57 4.60
N VAL A 134 10.66 -5.92 3.55
CA VAL A 134 12.10 -5.67 3.43
C VAL A 134 12.32 -4.50 2.48
N PRO A 135 12.64 -3.30 2.99
CA PRO A 135 12.82 -2.12 2.16
C PRO A 135 14.16 -2.14 1.43
N ARG A 136 14.26 -1.34 0.37
CA ARG A 136 15.56 -1.03 -0.25
C ARG A 136 16.37 -0.13 0.68
N GLN A 137 17.52 -0.61 1.14
CA GLN A 137 18.34 0.12 2.11
C GLN A 137 18.75 1.53 1.63
N GLN A 138 18.99 1.70 0.33
CA GLN A 138 19.29 3.01 -0.25
C GLN A 138 18.12 4.00 -0.06
N GLN A 139 16.87 3.55 -0.24
CA GLN A 139 15.70 4.40 -0.07
C GLN A 139 15.49 4.74 1.41
N VAL A 140 15.76 3.81 2.33
CA VAL A 140 15.73 4.08 3.78
C VAL A 140 16.73 5.19 4.16
N GLN A 141 17.94 5.16 3.60
CA GLN A 141 18.94 6.20 3.84
C GLN A 141 18.49 7.57 3.29
N LEU A 142 17.88 7.59 2.10
CA LEU A 142 17.33 8.83 1.53
C LEU A 142 16.16 9.37 2.34
N ALA A 143 15.30 8.49 2.86
CA ALA A 143 14.22 8.85 3.78
C ALA A 143 14.75 9.52 5.05
N GLN A 144 15.77 8.93 5.69
CA GLN A 144 16.41 9.51 6.88
C GLN A 144 17.01 10.88 6.60
N GLN A 145 17.70 11.06 5.47
CA GLN A 145 18.24 12.36 5.07
C GLN A 145 17.14 13.40 4.85
N LEU A 146 16.00 12.99 4.28
CA LEU A 146 14.86 13.87 4.06
C LEU A 146 14.20 14.30 5.38
N LEU A 147 14.00 13.38 6.34
CA LEU A 147 13.51 13.72 7.68
C LEU A 147 14.41 14.76 8.37
N VAL A 148 15.74 14.54 8.35
CA VAL A 148 16.72 15.48 8.92
C VAL A 148 16.65 16.85 8.24
N ARG A 149 16.55 16.88 6.91
CA ARG A 149 16.39 18.14 6.15
C ARG A 149 15.12 18.89 6.52
N ASN A 150 14.05 18.16 6.84
CA ASN A 150 12.77 18.72 7.25
C ASN A 150 12.74 19.10 8.75
N GLY A 151 13.89 19.06 9.44
CA GLY A 151 14.03 19.51 10.83
C GLY A 151 13.66 18.46 11.86
N GLN A 152 13.40 17.21 11.47
CA GLN A 152 13.21 16.12 12.42
C GLN A 152 14.59 15.66 12.93
N THR A 153 14.69 15.48 14.25
CA THR A 153 15.90 14.96 14.90
C THR A 153 16.25 13.58 14.32
N GLN A 154 17.51 13.14 14.45
CA GLN A 154 18.06 11.87 13.94
C GLN A 154 17.26 10.62 14.39
N GLN A 155 16.06 10.44 13.86
CA GLN A 155 15.22 9.28 14.05
C GLN A 155 15.60 8.28 12.96
N GLN A 156 15.83 7.04 13.38
CA GLN A 156 15.97 5.94 12.45
C GLN A 156 14.62 5.74 11.74
N PHE A 157 14.62 5.86 10.42
CA PHE A 157 13.47 5.48 9.61
C PHE A 157 13.25 3.98 9.69
N GLN A 158 12.03 3.55 10.00
CA GLN A 158 11.61 2.15 10.08
C GLN A 158 10.47 1.90 9.09
N GLY A 159 10.48 0.72 8.47
CA GLY A 159 9.51 0.33 7.44
C GLY A 159 9.93 0.71 6.02
N VAL A 160 8.99 0.61 5.10
CA VAL A 160 9.22 0.88 3.67
C VAL A 160 8.94 2.34 3.34
N PRO A 161 9.92 3.13 2.87
CA PRO A 161 9.70 4.54 2.59
C PRO A 161 8.86 4.77 1.34
N LEU A 162 7.80 5.57 1.50
CA LEU A 162 7.04 6.19 0.43
C LEU A 162 7.28 7.69 0.44
N PHE A 163 7.70 8.22 -0.71
CA PHE A 163 8.01 9.63 -0.89
C PHE A 163 6.86 10.34 -1.59
N TYR A 164 6.50 11.52 -1.13
CA TYR A 164 5.45 12.35 -1.71
C TYR A 164 5.80 13.83 -1.55
N ALA A 165 5.03 14.73 -2.18
CA ALA A 165 5.28 16.17 -2.08
C ALA A 165 4.04 16.96 -1.65
N LYS A 166 4.28 18.05 -0.94
CA LYS A 166 3.29 19.06 -0.57
C LYS A 166 3.72 20.45 -1.03
N GLY A 167 2.78 21.35 -1.25
CA GLY A 167 3.08 22.71 -1.69
C GLY A 167 1.84 23.57 -1.89
N GLY A 168 2.05 24.77 -2.43
CA GLY A 168 1.03 25.80 -2.55
C GLY A 168 0.74 26.52 -1.22
N PRO A 169 -0.16 27.52 -1.23
CA PRO A 169 -0.49 28.34 -0.07
C PRO A 169 -0.96 27.54 1.14
N GLU A 170 -1.66 26.43 0.90
CA GLU A 170 -2.24 25.56 1.92
C GLU A 170 -1.32 24.38 2.31
N LYS A 171 -0.13 24.28 1.71
CA LYS A 171 0.77 23.11 1.85
C LYS A 171 0.03 21.78 1.62
N GLY A 172 -0.88 21.76 0.65
CA GLY A 172 -1.63 20.56 0.27
C GLY A 172 -0.77 19.58 -0.51
N TYR A 173 -1.25 18.34 -0.67
CA TYR A 173 -0.61 17.34 -1.52
C TYR A 173 -0.45 17.84 -2.96
N LEU A 174 0.71 17.59 -3.56
CA LEU A 174 0.88 17.75 -4.99
C LEU A 174 0.14 16.63 -5.71
N THR A 175 -0.69 17.00 -6.69
CA THR A 175 -1.45 16.06 -7.52
C THR A 175 -0.93 16.04 -8.95
N VAL A 176 -1.14 14.92 -9.62
CA VAL A 176 -0.95 14.78 -11.06
C VAL A 176 -2.27 14.44 -11.72
N LYS A 177 -2.48 14.93 -12.94
CA LYS A 177 -3.65 14.62 -13.75
C LYS A 177 -3.35 13.38 -14.60
N GLN A 178 -4.14 12.33 -14.44
CA GLN A 178 -4.11 11.12 -15.27
C GLN A 178 -4.73 11.39 -16.65
N GLU A 179 -4.53 10.45 -17.59
CA GLU A 179 -5.03 10.57 -18.97
C GLU A 179 -6.56 10.69 -19.06
N ASP A 180 -7.27 10.02 -18.15
CA ASP A 180 -8.73 10.07 -18.01
C ASP A 180 -9.24 11.39 -17.39
N GLY A 181 -8.32 12.24 -16.95
CA GLY A 181 -8.59 13.53 -16.33
C GLY A 181 -8.67 13.52 -14.81
N THR A 182 -8.55 12.35 -14.16
CA THR A 182 -8.59 12.19 -12.70
C THR A 182 -7.33 12.80 -12.06
N GLN A 183 -7.49 13.48 -10.93
CA GLN A 183 -6.36 13.97 -10.13
C GLN A 183 -5.99 12.96 -9.06
N VAL A 184 -4.72 12.56 -9.05
CA VAL A 184 -4.19 11.58 -8.08
C VAL A 184 -3.02 12.15 -7.30
N ILE A 185 -2.80 11.62 -6.10
CA ILE A 185 -1.69 11.96 -5.21
C ILE A 185 -0.67 10.82 -5.29
N PRO A 186 0.45 11.01 -5.99
CA PRO A 186 1.41 9.94 -6.18
C PRO A 186 2.35 9.78 -4.98
N PHE A 187 2.47 8.55 -4.50
CA PHE A 187 3.41 8.13 -3.45
C PHE A 187 4.42 7.17 -4.08
N PHE A 188 5.70 7.52 -4.07
CA PHE A 188 6.74 6.82 -4.80
C PHE A 188 7.58 5.93 -3.89
N PHE A 189 7.90 4.71 -4.35
CA PHE A 189 8.89 3.87 -3.69
C PHE A 189 10.35 4.32 -3.94
N GLU A 190 10.59 5.16 -4.95
CA GLU A 190 11.92 5.74 -5.22
C GLU A 190 11.89 7.27 -5.13
N GLN A 191 12.76 7.83 -4.29
CA GLN A 191 12.87 9.29 -4.11
C GLN A 191 13.23 10.02 -5.42
N GLY A 192 14.01 9.39 -6.30
CA GLY A 192 14.39 9.95 -7.60
C GLY A 192 13.18 10.19 -8.52
N GLN A 193 12.16 9.32 -8.48
CA GLN A 193 10.93 9.50 -9.26
C GLN A 193 10.14 10.72 -8.75
N LEU A 194 10.02 10.87 -7.42
CA LEU A 194 9.41 12.05 -6.82
C LEU A 194 10.17 13.32 -7.20
N GLN A 195 11.50 13.29 -7.14
CA GLN A 195 12.32 14.45 -7.45
C GLN A 195 12.11 14.94 -8.89
N ALA A 196 12.09 14.03 -9.86
CA ALA A 196 11.81 14.37 -11.25
C ALA A 196 10.42 15.00 -11.43
N MET A 197 9.40 14.47 -10.73
CA MET A 197 8.05 15.04 -10.72
C MET A 197 8.04 16.46 -10.14
N VAL A 198 8.68 16.66 -8.99
CA VAL A 198 8.77 17.96 -8.31
C VAL A 198 9.51 18.98 -9.17
N GLU A 199 10.64 18.62 -9.77
CA GLU A 199 11.39 19.50 -10.67
C GLU A 199 10.55 19.92 -11.88
N ASN A 200 9.82 18.97 -12.48
CA ASN A 200 8.92 19.28 -13.57
C ASN A 200 7.78 20.22 -13.12
N PHE A 201 7.17 19.96 -11.97
CA PHE A 201 6.12 20.79 -11.40
C PHE A 201 6.60 22.22 -11.15
N LYS A 202 7.80 22.40 -10.56
CA LYS A 202 8.40 23.71 -10.30
C LYS A 202 8.64 24.51 -11.59
N ARG A 203 9.09 23.86 -12.67
CA ARG A 203 9.26 24.52 -13.98
C ARG A 203 7.94 25.01 -14.56
N GLN A 204 6.86 24.25 -14.37
CA GLN A 204 5.53 24.61 -14.87
C GLN A 204 4.82 25.65 -13.99
N ASN A 205 5.14 25.69 -12.70
CA ASN A 205 4.48 26.52 -11.70
C ASN A 205 5.49 27.34 -10.88
N PRO A 206 6.21 28.30 -11.49
CA PRO A 206 7.28 29.04 -10.83
C PRO A 206 6.79 29.82 -9.60
N ASN A 207 5.55 30.30 -9.61
CA ASN A 207 4.96 31.13 -8.53
C ASN A 207 4.83 30.40 -7.18
N ILE A 208 4.80 29.07 -7.19
CA ILE A 208 4.67 28.23 -5.97
C ILE A 208 5.86 27.28 -5.80
N ALA A 209 6.89 27.39 -6.64
CA ALA A 209 8.02 26.46 -6.65
C ALA A 209 8.77 26.39 -5.31
N ASP A 210 8.88 27.52 -4.61
CA ASP A 210 9.56 27.63 -3.32
C ASP A 210 8.75 27.03 -2.16
N SER A 211 7.43 26.89 -2.34
CA SER A 211 6.56 26.27 -1.33
C SER A 211 6.57 24.75 -1.36
N VAL A 212 7.14 24.14 -2.41
CA VAL A 212 7.10 22.70 -2.59
C VAL A 212 8.16 22.01 -1.73
N THR A 213 7.69 21.08 -0.90
CA THR A 213 8.48 20.26 0.02
C THR A 213 8.25 18.79 -0.29
N MET A 214 9.31 17.98 -0.20
CA MET A 214 9.21 16.53 -0.27
C MET A 214 9.12 15.98 1.15
N GLU A 215 8.27 14.99 1.35
CA GLU A 215 8.05 14.30 2.61
C GLU A 215 8.16 12.78 2.41
N VAL A 216 8.25 12.04 3.51
CA VAL A 216 8.34 10.58 3.51
C VAL A 216 7.46 10.00 4.61
N VAL A 217 6.85 8.85 4.33
CA VAL A 217 6.03 8.09 5.27
C VAL A 217 6.29 6.59 5.08
N PRO A 218 6.23 5.76 6.14
CA PRO A 218 6.26 4.30 5.97
C PRO A 218 5.02 3.78 5.24
N LEU A 219 5.19 2.80 4.36
CA LEU A 219 4.11 2.10 3.65
C LEU A 219 3.10 1.52 4.64
N GLU A 220 3.60 0.93 5.72
CA GLU A 220 2.83 0.29 6.77
C GLU A 220 1.85 1.30 7.39
N ASN A 221 2.30 2.53 7.64
CA ASN A 221 1.44 3.61 8.12
C ASN A 221 0.42 4.06 7.08
N VAL A 222 0.77 4.02 5.78
CA VAL A 222 -0.18 4.34 4.71
C VAL A 222 -1.29 3.29 4.66
N ILE A 223 -0.94 2.01 4.71
CA ILE A 223 -1.91 0.89 4.74
C ILE A 223 -2.85 1.02 5.94
N ASP A 224 -2.31 1.19 7.16
CA ASP A 224 -3.09 1.43 8.38
C ASP A 224 -4.02 2.65 8.24
N THR A 225 -3.53 3.74 7.64
CA THR A 225 -4.34 4.94 7.40
C THR A 225 -5.46 4.69 6.40
N LEU A 226 -5.23 3.89 5.35
CA LEU A 226 -6.27 3.54 4.37
C LEU A 226 -7.39 2.71 5.00
N GLU A 227 -7.05 1.82 5.95
CA GLU A 227 -8.01 0.96 6.65
C GLU A 227 -8.81 1.68 7.74
N THR A 228 -8.23 2.69 8.37
CA THR A 228 -8.79 3.30 9.59
C THR A 228 -9.37 4.69 9.36
N SER A 229 -8.93 5.41 8.33
CA SER A 229 -9.30 6.82 8.10
C SER A 229 -10.51 6.96 7.18
N ASP A 230 -11.38 7.90 7.51
CA ASP A 230 -12.54 8.32 6.71
C ASP A 230 -12.24 9.49 5.75
N ASN A 231 -10.95 9.87 5.63
CA ASN A 231 -10.55 10.99 4.78
C ASN A 231 -10.63 10.63 3.29
N LYS A 232 -11.63 11.18 2.61
CA LYS A 232 -11.86 10.99 1.17
C LYS A 232 -10.71 11.41 0.25
N GLN A 233 -9.77 12.23 0.71
CA GLN A 233 -8.59 12.57 -0.09
C GLN A 233 -7.66 11.37 -0.29
N LEU A 234 -7.71 10.38 0.61
CA LEU A 234 -6.93 9.16 0.51
C LEU A 234 -7.34 8.30 -0.69
N ASN A 235 -8.60 8.42 -1.14
CA ASN A 235 -9.13 7.74 -2.33
C ASN A 235 -8.36 8.08 -3.61
N ASN A 236 -7.62 9.19 -3.61
CA ASN A 236 -6.83 9.64 -4.76
C ASN A 236 -5.36 9.23 -4.66
N ILE A 237 -4.94 8.53 -3.61
CA ILE A 237 -3.56 8.05 -3.49
C ILE A 237 -3.30 6.98 -4.55
N VAL A 238 -2.18 7.12 -5.25
CA VAL A 238 -1.65 6.09 -6.15
C VAL A 238 -0.24 5.77 -5.72
N LEU A 239 0.00 4.49 -5.44
CA LEU A 239 1.34 3.98 -5.19
C LEU A 239 2.08 3.79 -6.52
N VAL A 240 3.25 4.38 -6.65
CA VAL A 240 4.08 4.34 -7.86
C VAL A 240 5.27 3.40 -7.62
N PRO A 241 5.26 2.19 -8.23
CA PRO A 241 6.31 1.21 -8.03
C PRO A 241 7.69 1.70 -8.49
N SER A 242 8.73 1.03 -7.99
CA SER A 242 10.10 1.26 -8.44
C SER A 242 10.30 0.89 -9.91
N GLN A 243 11.21 1.57 -10.59
CA GLN A 243 11.52 1.27 -12.00
C GLN A 243 12.10 -0.13 -12.17
N GLU A 244 12.83 -0.61 -11.17
CA GLU A 244 13.37 -1.96 -11.11
C GLU A 244 12.24 -3.00 -11.11
N SER A 245 11.23 -2.81 -10.26
CA SER A 245 10.09 -3.73 -10.15
C SER A 245 9.28 -3.76 -11.45
N ILE A 246 9.04 -2.59 -12.06
CA ILE A 246 8.35 -2.50 -13.36
C ILE A 246 9.12 -3.26 -14.44
N SER A 247 10.44 -3.04 -14.53
CA SER A 247 11.31 -3.70 -15.51
C SER A 247 11.32 -5.22 -15.32
N PHE A 248 11.32 -5.68 -14.07
CA PHE A 248 11.27 -7.11 -13.75
C PHE A 248 9.97 -7.76 -14.23
N ILE A 249 8.81 -7.18 -13.93
CA ILE A 249 7.51 -7.70 -14.40
C ILE A 249 7.43 -7.72 -15.93
N GLN A 250 7.93 -6.68 -16.60
CA GLN A 250 7.98 -6.65 -18.07
C GLN A 250 8.86 -7.77 -18.64
N SER A 251 9.99 -8.07 -18.00
CA SER A 251 10.89 -9.16 -18.42
C SER A 251 10.25 -10.54 -18.30
N LEU A 252 9.43 -10.76 -17.26
CA LEU A 252 8.68 -12.01 -17.09
C LEU A 252 7.63 -12.18 -18.20
N GLN A 253 6.88 -11.12 -18.51
CA GLN A 253 5.87 -11.16 -19.58
C GLN A 253 6.49 -11.45 -20.96
N ASN A 254 7.68 -10.92 -21.22
CA ASN A 254 8.39 -11.15 -22.49
C ASN A 254 8.94 -12.58 -22.58
N SER A 255 9.46 -13.13 -21.48
CA SER A 255 9.94 -14.52 -21.41
C SER A 255 8.81 -15.53 -21.65
N SER A 256 7.61 -15.29 -21.11
CA SER A 256 6.43 -16.14 -21.31
C SER A 256 5.91 -16.15 -22.75
N ARG A 257 6.17 -15.07 -23.52
CA ARG A 257 5.74 -14.95 -24.94
C ARG A 257 6.68 -15.63 -25.93
N GLN A 258 7.93 -15.91 -25.57
CA GLN A 258 8.90 -16.61 -26.44
C GLN A 258 8.86 -18.14 -26.31
N GLY A 259 8.03 -18.69 -25.41
CA GLY A 259 7.92 -20.13 -25.15
C GLY A 259 6.91 -20.90 -26.00
N THR A 260 6.20 -20.29 -26.96
CA THR A 260 5.26 -21.01 -27.84
C THR A 260 6.00 -21.59 -29.05
N PRO A 261 6.08 -22.93 -29.22
CA PRO A 261 6.58 -23.53 -30.45
C PRO A 261 5.65 -23.14 -31.60
N GLN A 262 6.17 -22.49 -32.64
CA GLN A 262 5.48 -22.38 -33.92
C GLN A 262 5.14 -23.79 -34.40
N ALA A 263 3.84 -24.08 -34.56
CA ALA A 263 3.38 -25.31 -35.18
C ALA A 263 3.99 -25.42 -36.59
N PRO A 264 4.51 -26.60 -37.00
CA PRO A 264 5.04 -26.78 -38.34
C PRO A 264 3.94 -26.51 -39.37
N ALA A 265 4.25 -25.73 -40.39
CA ALA A 265 3.36 -25.53 -41.54
C ALA A 265 3.09 -26.88 -42.21
N THR A 266 1.87 -27.38 -42.06
CA THR A 266 1.42 -28.60 -42.72
C THR A 266 1.32 -28.33 -44.23
N ASN A 267 2.33 -28.79 -44.98
CA ASN A 267 2.26 -28.87 -46.44
C ASN A 267 1.06 -29.74 -46.83
N ARG A 268 0.01 -29.11 -47.38
CA ARG A 268 -1.11 -29.80 -48.02
C ARG A 268 -0.64 -30.30 -49.40
N PRO A 269 -0.76 -31.60 -49.73
CA PRO A 269 -0.53 -32.07 -51.09
C PRO A 269 -1.63 -31.53 -52.01
N GLN A 270 -1.22 -30.98 -53.15
CA GLN A 270 -2.11 -30.62 -54.26
C GLN A 270 -2.61 -31.91 -54.92
N ASN A 271 -3.92 -31.99 -55.10
CA ASN A 271 -4.58 -32.89 -56.05
C ASN A 271 -5.24 -32.02 -57.11
#